data_AF-A0A0F7VV56-F1
#
_entry.id   AF-A0A0F7VV56-F1
#
_cell.length_a   1.000
_cell.length_b   1.000
_cell.length_c   1.000
_cell.angle_alpha   90.00
_cell.angle_beta   90.00
_cell.angle_gamma   90.00
#
_symmetry.space_group_name_H-M   'P 1'
#
loop_
_entity.id
_entity.type
_entity.pdbx_description
1 polymer ?
#
loop_
_entity_poly.entity_id
_entity_poly.type
_entity_poly.pdbx_seq_one_letter_code
_entity_poly.pdbx_strand_id
1 'polypeptide(L)'
;MANFSDWQDRMLRAVWRQGENLPEEVLVWMSELYDEFGDMPESEFCELWTARTFCMARAAFEVIGRSAEEETGKEVTGEEFCYIDYSRDPEQGPVGVVRIKSVEVSTPDRAEVAGAVAEGLQEFIMSHYRVVWPVCGRHGHGLHVGYARESAVWKCEGGDAGGHVVRAIDPAPPQAPGQSPSRGSGSGR
;
A
#
# COMPACT_ATOMS: atom_id res chain seq x y z
N MET A 1 2.38 4.04 -35.13
CA MET A 1 2.06 3.34 -33.87
C MET A 1 2.95 3.97 -32.82
N ALA A 2 2.38 4.60 -31.78
CA ALA A 2 3.18 5.05 -30.64
C ALA A 2 3.85 3.82 -30.03
N ASN A 3 5.16 3.89 -29.77
CA ASN A 3 5.84 2.80 -29.08
C ASN A 3 5.47 2.81 -27.58
N PHE A 4 5.69 1.71 -26.87
CA PHE A 4 5.35 1.58 -25.46
C PHE A 4 5.93 2.70 -24.57
N SER A 5 7.16 3.15 -24.84
CA SER A 5 7.81 4.21 -24.07
C SER A 5 7.06 5.54 -24.20
N ASP A 6 6.67 5.92 -25.42
CA ASP A 6 5.91 7.15 -25.66
C ASP A 6 4.52 7.10 -25.01
N TRP A 7 3.88 5.93 -25.06
CA TRP A 7 2.59 5.69 -24.41
C TRP A 7 2.72 5.79 -22.89
N GLN A 8 3.72 5.11 -22.31
CA GLN A 8 3.99 5.11 -20.87
C GLN A 8 4.22 6.53 -20.36
N ASP A 9 5.10 7.30 -21.00
CA ASP A 9 5.39 8.68 -20.61
C ASP A 9 4.14 9.56 -20.65
N ARG A 10 3.26 9.35 -21.63
CA ARG A 10 1.98 10.06 -21.74
C ARG A 10 1.03 9.69 -20.61
N MET A 11 0.89 8.40 -20.31
CA MET A 11 0.04 7.91 -19.22
C MET A 11 0.52 8.38 -17.85
N LEU A 12 1.83 8.37 -17.60
CA LEU A 12 2.40 8.86 -16.33
C LEU A 12 2.16 10.35 -16.13
N ARG A 13 2.29 11.16 -17.20
CA ARG A 13 1.90 12.57 -17.15
C ARG A 13 0.41 12.75 -16.81
N ALA A 14 -0.47 11.92 -17.35
CA ALA A 14 -1.90 12.00 -17.09
C ALA A 14 -2.25 11.76 -15.60
N VAL A 15 -1.47 10.92 -14.91
CA VAL A 15 -1.61 10.66 -13.45
C VAL A 15 -0.64 11.48 -12.59
N TRP A 16 -0.03 12.53 -13.15
CA TRP A 16 0.86 13.47 -12.45
C TRP A 16 2.16 12.86 -11.91
N ARG A 17 2.64 11.79 -12.54
CA ARG A 17 3.91 11.14 -12.21
C ARG A 17 4.92 11.51 -13.31
N GLN A 18 5.96 12.27 -12.98
CA GLN A 18 7.02 12.68 -13.91
C GLN A 18 8.40 12.47 -13.31
N GLY A 19 9.29 11.81 -14.06
CA GLY A 19 10.68 11.61 -13.63
C GLY A 19 10.85 10.66 -12.44
N GLU A 20 9.80 9.92 -12.08
CA GLU A 20 9.85 8.92 -11.01
C GLU A 20 10.34 7.58 -11.53
N ASN A 21 11.22 6.93 -10.77
CA ASN A 21 11.53 5.52 -11.00
C ASN A 21 10.37 4.69 -10.44
N LEU A 22 9.54 4.17 -11.33
CA LEU A 22 8.47 3.27 -10.94
C LEU A 22 9.04 1.90 -10.51
N PRO A 23 8.44 1.26 -9.51
CA PRO A 23 8.76 -0.13 -9.18
C PRO A 23 8.52 -1.05 -10.38
N GLU A 24 9.28 -2.14 -10.45
CA GLU A 24 9.16 -3.15 -11.50
C GLU A 24 7.72 -3.66 -11.64
N GLU A 25 7.00 -3.86 -10.53
CA GLU A 25 5.61 -4.32 -10.56
C GLU A 25 4.64 -3.35 -11.27
N VAL A 26 4.88 -2.03 -11.17
CA VAL A 26 4.05 -1.03 -11.86
C VAL A 26 4.40 -1.02 -13.34
N LEU A 27 5.69 -1.13 -13.67
CA LEU A 27 6.17 -1.21 -15.06
C LEU A 27 5.62 -2.43 -15.79
N VAL A 28 5.64 -3.60 -15.14
CA VAL A 28 5.08 -4.85 -15.68
C VAL A 28 3.59 -4.69 -15.92
N TRP A 29 2.83 -4.18 -14.95
CA TRP A 29 1.40 -3.97 -15.12
C TRP A 29 1.07 -2.99 -16.26
N MET A 30 1.83 -1.91 -16.40
CA MET A 30 1.66 -0.97 -17.52
C MET A 30 1.95 -1.64 -18.87
N SER A 31 2.97 -2.50 -18.95
CA SER A 31 3.27 -3.29 -20.15
C SER A 31 2.12 -4.23 -20.51
N GLU A 32 1.57 -4.95 -19.54
CA GLU A 32 0.44 -5.85 -19.75
C GLU A 32 -0.81 -5.10 -20.26
N LEU A 33 -1.10 -3.92 -19.68
CA LEU A 33 -2.19 -3.06 -20.16
C LEU A 33 -1.99 -2.61 -21.61
N TYR A 34 -0.77 -2.22 -21.97
CA TYR A 34 -0.47 -1.82 -23.34
C TYR A 34 -0.57 -2.99 -24.32
N ASP A 35 -0.12 -4.18 -23.94
CA ASP A 35 -0.24 -5.39 -24.75
C ASP A 35 -1.71 -5.80 -24.97
N GLU A 36 -2.57 -5.58 -23.96
CA GLU A 36 -4.00 -5.90 -24.02
C GLU A 36 -4.81 -4.87 -24.81
N PHE A 37 -4.61 -3.58 -24.56
CA PHE A 37 -5.48 -2.50 -25.05
C PHE A 37 -4.83 -1.58 -26.09
N GLY A 38 -3.51 -1.63 -26.24
CA GLY A 38 -2.76 -0.74 -27.13
C GLY A 38 -2.78 0.73 -26.67
N ASP A 39 -3.00 1.63 -27.61
CA ASP A 39 -2.98 3.08 -27.39
C ASP A 39 -4.26 3.60 -26.73
N MET A 40 -4.47 3.23 -25.47
CA MET A 40 -5.62 3.60 -24.64
C MET A 40 -5.73 5.13 -24.42
N PRO A 41 -6.95 5.70 -24.33
CA PRO A 41 -7.18 7.07 -23.89
C PRO A 41 -6.71 7.33 -22.45
N GLU A 42 -6.20 8.53 -22.17
CA GLU A 42 -5.72 8.92 -20.83
C GLU A 42 -6.81 8.82 -19.75
N SER A 43 -8.06 9.15 -20.10
CA SER A 43 -9.18 9.04 -19.18
C SER A 43 -9.44 7.59 -18.73
N GLU A 44 -9.32 6.63 -19.63
CA GLU A 44 -9.50 5.20 -19.32
C GLU A 44 -8.33 4.68 -18.47
N PHE A 45 -7.10 5.08 -18.79
CA PHE A 45 -5.93 4.74 -17.97
C PHE A 45 -6.04 5.30 -16.55
N CYS A 46 -6.48 6.55 -16.40
CA CYS A 46 -6.73 7.18 -15.10
C CYS A 46 -7.75 6.41 -14.26
N GLU A 47 -8.80 5.85 -14.88
CA GLU A 47 -9.78 5.00 -14.18
C GLU A 47 -9.15 3.67 -13.72
N LEU A 48 -8.33 3.03 -14.56
CA LEU A 48 -7.63 1.79 -14.19
C LEU A 48 -6.59 2.02 -13.09
N TRP A 49 -5.82 3.10 -13.18
CA TRP A 49 -4.87 3.52 -12.14
C TRP A 49 -5.58 3.71 -10.80
N THR A 50 -6.67 4.48 -10.80
CA THR A 50 -7.48 4.73 -9.61
C THR A 50 -8.04 3.44 -9.02
N ALA A 51 -8.65 2.59 -9.86
CA ALA A 51 -9.23 1.34 -9.41
C ALA A 51 -8.17 0.40 -8.81
N ARG A 52 -6.97 0.35 -9.41
CA ARG A 52 -5.86 -0.46 -8.91
C ARG A 52 -5.35 0.06 -7.57
N THR A 53 -5.05 1.37 -7.46
CA THR A 53 -4.59 1.99 -6.21
C THR A 53 -5.60 1.76 -5.09
N PHE A 54 -6.89 1.95 -5.36
CA PHE A 54 -7.95 1.72 -4.39
C PHE A 54 -8.05 0.26 -3.93
N CYS A 55 -8.04 -0.69 -4.87
CA CYS A 55 -8.06 -2.12 -4.54
C CYS A 55 -6.85 -2.53 -3.68
N MET A 56 -5.66 -2.01 -4.00
CA MET A 56 -4.45 -2.28 -3.23
C MET A 56 -4.51 -1.68 -1.83
N ALA A 57 -4.94 -0.43 -1.70
CA ALA A 57 -5.07 0.24 -0.41
C ALA A 57 -6.09 -0.47 0.50
N ARG A 58 -7.23 -0.89 -0.06
CA ARG A 58 -8.23 -1.67 0.66
C ARG A 58 -7.67 -3.01 1.13
N ALA A 59 -6.99 -3.77 0.26
CA ALA A 59 -6.41 -5.05 0.63
C ALA A 59 -5.33 -4.89 1.72
N ALA A 60 -4.47 -3.88 1.60
CA ALA A 60 -3.47 -3.56 2.62
C ALA A 60 -4.14 -3.19 3.95
N PHE A 61 -5.22 -2.40 3.92
CA PHE A 61 -5.95 -2.01 5.12
C PHE A 61 -6.56 -3.21 5.84
N GLU A 62 -7.17 -4.14 5.10
CA GLU A 62 -7.75 -5.35 5.69
C GLU A 62 -6.69 -6.22 6.39
N VAL A 63 -5.49 -6.33 5.83
CA VAL A 63 -4.38 -7.11 6.40
C VAL A 63 -3.75 -6.39 7.60
N ILE A 64 -3.38 -5.13 7.42
CA ILE A 64 -2.68 -4.34 8.44
C ILE A 64 -3.63 -4.01 9.61
N GLY A 65 -4.89 -3.70 9.32
CA GLY A 65 -5.94 -3.47 10.31
C GLY A 65 -6.14 -4.69 11.20
N ARG A 66 -6.21 -5.90 10.62
CA ARG A 66 -6.28 -7.15 11.41
C ARG A 66 -5.07 -7.33 12.31
N SER A 67 -3.86 -7.07 11.81
CA SER A 67 -2.64 -7.12 12.63
C SER A 67 -2.68 -6.11 13.78
N ALA A 68 -3.20 -4.90 13.55
CA ALA A 68 -3.44 -3.91 14.59
C ALA A 68 -4.45 -4.40 15.63
N GLU A 69 -5.58 -4.95 15.22
CA GLU A 69 -6.61 -5.49 16.11
C GLU A 69 -6.05 -6.63 16.98
N GLU A 70 -5.30 -7.55 16.37
CA GLU A 70 -4.66 -8.67 17.07
C GLU A 70 -3.61 -8.21 18.09
N GLU A 71 -2.82 -7.18 17.77
CA GLU A 71 -1.76 -6.67 18.64
C GLU A 71 -2.26 -5.73 19.74
N THR A 72 -3.37 -5.01 19.51
CA THR A 72 -3.85 -3.96 20.42
C THR A 72 -5.17 -4.30 21.12
N GLY A 73 -5.92 -5.27 20.60
CA GLY A 73 -7.29 -5.57 21.02
C GLY A 73 -8.28 -4.44 20.73
N LYS A 74 -7.97 -3.54 19.79
CA LYS A 74 -8.80 -2.38 19.42
C LYS A 74 -9.30 -2.56 18.01
N GLU A 75 -10.62 -2.51 17.84
CA GLU A 75 -11.26 -2.61 16.53
C GLU A 75 -10.87 -1.44 15.63
N VAL A 76 -10.65 -1.72 14.35
CA VAL A 76 -10.44 -0.70 13.32
C VAL A 76 -11.79 -0.52 12.62
N THR A 77 -12.65 0.34 13.17
CA THR A 77 -14.02 0.49 12.67
C THR A 77 -14.08 1.43 11.48
N GLY A 78 -14.64 0.94 10.36
CA GLY A 78 -14.58 1.53 9.03
C GLY A 78 -15.24 2.91 8.79
N GLU A 79 -15.57 3.70 9.81
CA GLU A 79 -15.89 5.13 9.61
C GLU A 79 -14.63 5.95 9.26
N GLU A 80 -13.45 5.42 9.56
CA GLU A 80 -12.15 5.94 9.09
C GLU A 80 -11.99 5.84 7.57
N PHE A 81 -12.84 5.06 6.91
CA PHE A 81 -12.88 4.86 5.47
C PHE A 81 -13.51 6.03 4.70
N CYS A 82 -14.16 6.97 5.41
CA CYS A 82 -14.77 8.14 4.80
C CYS A 82 -13.72 9.18 4.43
N TYR A 83 -12.82 8.89 3.49
CA TYR A 83 -12.12 9.88 2.66
C TYR A 83 -11.41 9.19 1.48
N ILE A 84 -12.17 8.49 0.63
CA ILE A 84 -11.79 8.44 -0.79
C ILE A 84 -12.45 9.67 -1.41
N ASP A 85 -11.81 10.82 -1.26
CA ASP A 85 -12.10 11.96 -2.10
C ASP A 85 -11.25 11.79 -3.36
N TYR A 86 -11.91 11.69 -4.50
CA TYR A 86 -11.28 11.37 -5.78
C TYR A 86 -11.29 12.61 -6.65
N SER A 87 -10.14 13.25 -6.82
CA SER A 87 -9.96 14.13 -7.97
C SER A 87 -9.71 13.26 -9.20
N ARG A 88 -10.68 13.22 -10.11
CA ARG A 88 -10.48 12.76 -11.49
C ARG A 88 -9.92 13.85 -12.38
N ASP A 89 -9.80 15.06 -11.85
CA ASP A 89 -9.40 16.22 -12.61
C ASP A 89 -7.86 16.35 -12.53
N PRO A 90 -7.15 15.98 -13.61
CA PRO A 90 -5.71 16.18 -13.70
C PRO A 90 -5.35 17.67 -13.83
N GLU A 91 -6.28 18.62 -13.66
CA GLU A 91 -5.97 20.03 -13.43
C GLU A 91 -5.93 20.38 -11.93
N GLN A 92 -6.51 19.54 -11.05
CA GLN A 92 -6.65 19.81 -9.61
C GLN A 92 -5.66 19.02 -8.73
N GLY A 93 -5.00 18.00 -9.26
CA GLY A 93 -4.03 17.20 -8.51
C GLY A 93 -3.78 15.82 -9.10
N PRO A 94 -2.97 14.98 -8.43
CA PRO A 94 -2.75 13.61 -8.84
C PRO A 94 -4.05 12.79 -8.80
N VAL A 95 -4.23 11.94 -9.81
CA VAL A 95 -5.41 11.07 -9.95
C VAL A 95 -5.24 9.81 -9.10
N GLY A 96 -6.34 9.30 -8.56
CA GLY A 96 -6.33 8.03 -7.81
C GLY A 96 -5.77 8.13 -6.39
N VAL A 97 -5.81 9.33 -5.79
CA VAL A 97 -5.45 9.53 -4.38
C VAL A 97 -6.43 8.79 -3.47
N VAL A 98 -5.90 7.96 -2.59
CA VAL A 98 -6.60 7.31 -1.48
C VAL A 98 -6.06 7.91 -0.18
N ARG A 99 -6.94 8.38 0.70
CA ARG A 99 -6.56 8.96 2.00
C ARG A 99 -6.92 8.02 3.15
N ILE A 100 -5.96 7.75 4.04
CA ILE A 100 -6.13 7.00 5.29
C ILE A 100 -5.70 7.94 6.42
N LYS A 101 -6.67 8.46 7.20
CA LYS A 101 -6.46 9.58 8.13
C LYS A 101 -5.83 10.80 7.44
N SER A 102 -4.64 11.23 7.85
CA SER A 102 -3.94 12.36 7.23
C SER A 102 -3.00 11.94 6.10
N VAL A 103 -2.86 10.64 5.85
CA VAL A 103 -1.91 10.06 4.89
C VAL A 103 -2.58 9.82 3.55
N GLU A 104 -1.88 10.11 2.45
CA GLU A 104 -2.36 9.94 1.08
C GLU A 104 -1.47 8.98 0.30
N VAL A 105 -2.07 8.18 -0.59
CA VAL A 105 -1.35 7.38 -1.60
C VAL A 105 -2.00 7.53 -2.95
N SER A 106 -1.19 7.82 -3.98
CA SER A 106 -1.67 8.10 -5.34
C SER A 106 -1.03 7.21 -6.41
N THR A 107 -0.39 6.13 -6.00
CA THR A 107 0.24 5.15 -6.89
C THR A 107 -0.18 3.73 -6.53
N PRO A 108 -0.30 2.83 -7.53
CA PRO A 108 -0.48 1.41 -7.31
C PRO A 108 0.87 0.70 -7.07
N ASP A 109 1.79 1.34 -6.32
CA ASP A 109 3.01 0.71 -5.78
C ASP A 109 2.66 0.05 -4.44
N ARG A 110 2.83 -1.27 -4.35
CA ARG A 110 2.54 -2.09 -3.18
C ARG A 110 3.28 -1.61 -1.94
N ALA A 111 4.54 -1.22 -2.06
CA ALA A 111 5.32 -0.74 -0.92
C ALA A 111 4.82 0.62 -0.46
N GLU A 112 4.62 1.57 -1.38
CA GLU A 112 4.09 2.89 -1.04
C GLU A 112 2.69 2.78 -0.41
N VAL A 113 1.81 1.96 -0.99
CA VAL A 113 0.46 1.66 -0.47
C VAL A 113 0.52 1.05 0.93
N ALA A 114 1.32 0.00 1.13
CA ALA A 114 1.40 -0.66 2.43
C ALA A 114 1.96 0.29 3.51
N GLY A 115 2.96 1.11 3.16
CA GLY A 115 3.52 2.13 4.03
C GLY A 115 2.48 3.17 4.42
N ALA A 116 1.80 3.78 3.44
CA ALA A 116 0.79 4.80 3.66
C ALA A 116 -0.38 4.32 4.52
N VAL A 117 -0.87 3.11 4.24
CA VAL A 117 -1.94 2.48 5.03
C VAL A 117 -1.48 2.20 6.47
N ALA A 118 -0.26 1.72 6.65
CA ALA A 118 0.31 1.46 7.97
C ALA A 118 0.49 2.74 8.79
N GLU A 119 0.98 3.83 8.18
CA GLU A 119 1.06 5.15 8.82
C GLU A 119 -0.32 5.67 9.22
N GLY A 120 -1.30 5.60 8.32
CA GLY A 120 -2.66 6.06 8.60
C GLY A 120 -3.35 5.27 9.72
N LEU A 121 -3.16 3.95 9.75
CA LEU A 121 -3.67 3.10 10.84
C LEU A 121 -2.95 3.36 12.16
N GLN A 122 -1.64 3.55 12.12
CA GLN A 122 -0.88 3.95 13.31
C GLN A 122 -1.38 5.28 13.87
N GLU A 123 -1.55 6.29 13.01
CA GLU A 123 -2.09 7.59 13.41
C GLU A 123 -3.48 7.44 14.04
N PHE A 124 -4.35 6.63 13.45
CA PHE A 124 -5.66 6.35 14.01
C PHE A 124 -5.58 5.74 15.41
N ILE A 125 -4.84 4.64 15.57
CA ILE A 125 -4.75 3.92 16.85
C ILE A 125 -4.17 4.82 17.94
N MET A 126 -3.14 5.60 17.59
CA MET A 126 -2.50 6.54 18.51
C MET A 126 -3.44 7.69 18.90
N SER A 127 -4.16 8.27 17.95
CA SER A 127 -5.02 9.44 18.20
C SER A 127 -6.34 9.05 18.89
N HIS A 128 -6.98 7.97 18.45
CA HIS A 128 -8.29 7.54 18.91
C HIS A 128 -8.21 6.71 20.19
N TYR A 129 -7.36 5.68 20.21
CA TYR A 129 -7.25 4.78 21.37
C TYR A 129 -6.19 5.19 22.38
N ARG A 130 -5.34 6.19 22.05
CA ARG A 130 -4.21 6.61 22.90
C ARG A 130 -3.22 5.48 23.19
N VAL A 131 -3.08 4.56 22.24
CA VAL A 131 -2.17 3.42 22.30
C VAL A 131 -1.03 3.61 21.30
N VAL A 132 0.21 3.43 21.74
CA VAL A 132 1.36 3.39 20.82
C VAL A 132 1.33 2.04 20.09
N TRP A 133 1.28 2.08 18.76
CA TRP A 133 1.31 0.88 17.93
C TRP A 133 1.97 1.17 16.58
N PRO A 134 2.76 0.24 16.01
CA PRO A 134 3.31 -0.94 16.67
C PRO A 134 4.49 -0.57 17.58
N VAL A 135 4.87 -1.46 18.48
CA VAL A 135 5.97 -1.24 19.44
C VAL A 135 7.12 -2.21 19.16
N CYS A 136 8.35 -1.72 19.29
CA CYS A 136 9.55 -2.54 19.24
C CYS A 136 9.63 -3.44 20.47
N GLY A 137 9.60 -4.77 20.29
CA GLY A 137 9.77 -5.71 21.40
C GLY A 137 11.12 -5.62 22.13
N ARG A 138 12.14 -5.03 21.49
CA ARG A 138 13.48 -4.86 22.08
C ARG A 138 13.61 -3.58 22.92
N HIS A 139 13.11 -2.46 22.42
CA HIS A 139 13.32 -1.14 23.04
C HIS A 139 12.07 -0.53 23.66
N GLY A 140 10.87 -1.08 23.42
CA GLY A 140 9.61 -0.52 23.90
C GLY A 140 9.19 0.79 23.22
N HIS A 141 9.90 1.22 22.17
CA HIS A 141 9.57 2.43 21.41
C HIS A 141 8.55 2.15 20.31
N GLY A 142 7.79 3.17 19.92
CA GLY A 142 6.97 3.13 18.71
C GLY A 142 7.82 2.82 17.48
N LEU A 143 7.26 2.04 16.57
CA LEU A 143 7.87 1.76 15.26
C LEU A 143 7.44 2.82 14.26
N HIS A 144 8.28 3.06 13.26
CA HIS A 144 8.02 3.95 12.15
C HIS A 144 7.99 3.16 10.86
N VAL A 145 7.20 3.61 9.91
CA VAL A 145 7.27 3.08 8.54
C VAL A 145 8.59 3.51 7.91
N GLY A 146 9.18 2.61 7.14
CA GLY A 146 10.28 2.92 6.26
C GLY A 146 10.36 1.92 5.14
N TYR A 147 11.35 2.09 4.27
CA TYR A 147 11.50 1.25 3.08
C TYR A 147 12.86 0.54 3.09
N ALA A 148 12.87 -0.71 2.63
CA ALA A 148 14.07 -1.50 2.43
C ALA A 148 13.85 -2.48 1.28
N ARG A 149 14.71 -2.44 0.25
CA ARG A 149 14.63 -3.33 -0.93
C ARG A 149 13.21 -3.38 -1.53
N GLU A 150 12.66 -2.21 -1.84
CA GLU A 150 11.30 -2.07 -2.44
C GLU A 150 10.16 -2.66 -1.59
N SER A 151 10.38 -2.82 -0.28
CA SER A 151 9.36 -3.27 0.66
C SER A 151 9.16 -2.26 1.77
N ALA A 152 7.91 -2.04 2.14
CA ALA A 152 7.56 -1.31 3.36
C ALA A 152 7.90 -2.16 4.59
N VAL A 153 8.53 -1.53 5.58
CA VAL A 153 9.04 -2.19 6.79
C VAL A 153 8.77 -1.35 8.03
N TRP A 154 8.52 -2.01 9.15
CA TRP A 154 8.54 -1.39 10.46
C TRP A 154 9.99 -1.23 10.93
N LYS A 155 10.40 0.01 11.22
CA LYS A 155 11.72 0.37 11.75
C LYS A 155 11.61 0.89 13.17
N CYS A 156 12.58 0.55 14.00
CA CYS A 156 12.76 1.15 15.31
C CYS A 156 13.99 2.05 15.26
N GLU A 157 13.91 3.27 15.78
CA GLU A 157 15.07 4.19 15.87
C GLU A 157 15.87 4.01 17.17
N GLY A 158 15.42 3.14 18.07
CA GLY A 158 16.11 2.88 19.34
C GLY A 158 17.39 2.05 19.19
N GLY A 159 18.31 2.26 20.13
CA GLY A 159 19.55 1.49 20.31
C GLY A 159 20.81 2.22 19.83
N ASP A 160 21.97 1.69 20.22
CA ASP A 160 23.28 2.35 20.02
C ASP A 160 23.73 2.48 18.56
N ALA A 161 23.06 1.76 17.65
CA ALA A 161 23.40 1.73 16.21
C ALA A 161 22.48 2.61 15.34
N GLY A 162 21.64 3.47 15.94
CA GLY A 162 20.75 4.36 15.17
C GLY A 162 19.53 3.67 14.55
N GLY A 163 19.11 2.53 15.12
CA GLY A 163 17.88 1.84 14.76
C GLY A 163 18.06 0.48 14.06
N HIS A 164 16.94 -0.20 13.79
CA HIS A 164 16.89 -1.47 13.07
C HIS A 164 15.55 -1.71 12.38
N VAL A 165 15.56 -2.52 11.33
CA VAL A 165 14.35 -3.10 10.74
C VAL A 165 13.84 -4.19 11.69
N VAL A 166 12.56 -4.11 12.05
CA VAL A 166 11.91 -5.08 12.94
C VAL A 166 11.24 -6.18 12.13
N ARG A 167 10.38 -5.81 11.18
CA ARG A 167 9.64 -6.73 10.30
C ARG A 167 9.12 -6.01 9.06
N ALA A 168 8.73 -6.77 8.04
CA ALA A 168 7.99 -6.22 6.90
C ALA A 168 6.60 -5.74 7.34
N ILE A 169 6.09 -4.70 6.67
CA ILE A 169 4.69 -4.32 6.73
C ILE A 169 4.01 -5.19 5.68
N ASP A 170 3.53 -6.35 6.11
CA ASP A 170 3.06 -7.40 5.20
C ASP A 170 1.72 -6.98 4.56
N PRO A 171 1.64 -6.79 3.23
CA PRO A 171 0.38 -6.79 2.52
C PRO A 171 0.28 -8.18 1.88
N ALA A 172 0.02 -9.22 2.67
CA ALA A 172 -0.08 -10.57 2.10
C ALA A 172 -1.01 -10.51 0.86
N PRO A 173 -0.62 -11.07 -0.30
CA PRO A 173 -1.47 -11.04 -1.48
C PRO A 173 -2.82 -11.68 -1.14
N PRO A 174 -3.95 -11.25 -1.74
CA PRO A 174 -5.20 -11.97 -1.56
C PRO A 174 -4.96 -13.43 -1.94
N GLN A 175 -5.11 -14.34 -0.98
CA GLN A 175 -5.05 -15.76 -1.27
C GLN A 175 -6.13 -16.04 -2.31
N ALA A 176 -5.74 -16.59 -3.46
CA ALA A 176 -6.72 -17.13 -4.40
C ALA A 176 -7.62 -18.12 -3.63
N PRO A 177 -8.95 -18.08 -3.83
CA PRO A 177 -9.86 -18.98 -3.13
C PRO A 177 -9.48 -20.43 -3.47
N GLY A 178 -8.94 -21.17 -2.48
CA GLY A 178 -8.70 -22.61 -2.64
C GLY A 178 -7.47 -23.21 -1.93
N GLN A 179 -6.55 -22.43 -1.36
CA GLN A 179 -5.41 -23.02 -0.65
C GLN A 179 -5.67 -23.10 0.85
N SER A 180 -6.25 -24.23 1.28
CA SER A 180 -6.26 -24.61 2.70
C SER A 180 -4.84 -24.94 3.16
N PRO A 181 -4.44 -24.56 4.39
CA PRO A 181 -3.16 -24.99 4.94
C PRO A 181 -3.14 -26.51 5.07
N SER A 182 -2.17 -27.15 4.42
CA SER A 182 -1.92 -28.58 4.54
C SER A 182 -1.70 -28.92 6.02
N ARG A 183 -2.69 -29.56 6.64
CA ARG A 183 -2.54 -30.13 7.99
C ARG A 183 -1.45 -31.20 7.92
N GLY A 184 -0.36 -30.94 8.64
CA GLY A 184 0.75 -31.85 8.81
C GLY A 184 0.28 -33.25 9.23
N SER A 185 0.88 -34.24 8.59
CA SER A 185 0.69 -35.66 8.83
C SER A 185 1.10 -36.02 10.26
N GLY A 186 0.12 -36.24 11.13
CA GLY A 186 0.32 -36.88 12.44
C GLY A 186 0.41 -38.39 12.26
N SER A 187 1.64 -38.89 12.14
CA SER A 187 1.97 -40.30 12.34
C SER A 187 1.67 -40.69 13.80
N GLY A 188 0.94 -41.78 14.00
CA GLY A 188 0.60 -42.27 15.33
C GLY A 188 -0.15 -43.60 15.29
N ARG A 189 0.58 -44.68 15.05
CA ARG A 189 0.43 -45.99 15.72
C ARG A 189 1.62 -46.89 15.40
#